data_AF-A0AAP0F684-F1
#
_entry.id   AF-A0AAP0F684-F1
#
_cell.length_a   1.000
_cell.length_b   1.000
_cell.length_c   1.000
_cell.angle_alpha   90.00
_cell.angle_beta   90.00
_cell.angle_gamma   90.00
#
_symmetry.space_group_name_H-M   'P 1'
#
loop_
_entity.id
_entity.type
_entity.pdbx_description
1 polymer ?
#
loop_
_entity_poly.entity_id
_entity_poly.type
_entity_poly.pdbx_seq_one_letter_code
_entity_poly.pdbx_strand_id
1 'polypeptide(L)'
;MSWQSYVNDQLLGSGQLASAAIVDLSAGSVSAQSSSFPKGALGVCMAKTSTMLIIGVYGEQNQPGNAATVVEKLADYLVENGY
;
A
#
# COMPACT_ATOMS: atom_id res chain seq x y z
N MET A 1 13.09 15.32 -11.08
CA MET A 1 12.53 13.96 -11.26
C MET A 1 11.42 13.78 -10.24
N SER A 2 10.24 13.29 -10.65
CA SER A 2 9.09 13.10 -9.75
C SER A 2 8.90 11.62 -9.42
N TRP A 3 8.28 11.31 -8.27
CA TRP A 3 7.90 9.95 -7.89
C TRP A 3 7.06 9.24 -8.98
N GLN A 4 6.28 10.00 -9.75
CA GLN A 4 5.52 9.46 -10.87
C GLN A 4 6.40 8.91 -12.01
N SER A 5 7.55 9.54 -12.30
CA SER A 5 8.50 9.03 -13.31
C SER A 5 9.15 7.73 -12.84
N TYR A 6 9.44 7.56 -11.55
CA TYR A 6 9.89 6.28 -11.02
C TYR A 6 8.83 5.16 -11.20
N VAL A 7 7.56 5.47 -10.96
CA VAL A 7 6.46 4.51 -11.18
C VAL A 7 6.33 4.13 -12.65
N ASN A 8 6.33 5.11 -13.55
CA ASN A 8 6.08 4.86 -14.96
C ASN A 8 7.30 4.29 -15.68
N ASP A 9 8.49 4.86 -15.46
CA ASP A 9 9.66 4.60 -16.29
C ASP A 9 10.53 3.48 -15.71
N GLN A 10 10.61 3.35 -14.38
CA GLN A 10 11.42 2.31 -13.74
C GLN A 10 10.60 1.07 -13.38
N LEU A 11 9.46 1.25 -12.72
CA LEU A 11 8.62 0.13 -12.29
C LEU A 11 7.84 -0.47 -13.47
N LEU A 12 6.97 0.32 -14.12
CA LEU A 12 6.22 -0.19 -15.27
C LEU A 12 7.09 -0.38 -16.52
N GLY A 13 8.05 0.52 -16.75
CA GLY A 13 9.01 0.42 -17.86
C GLY A 13 9.89 -0.84 -17.82
N SER A 14 9.96 -1.54 -16.68
CA SER A 14 10.62 -2.85 -16.58
C SER A 14 9.91 -3.97 -17.38
N GLY A 15 8.61 -3.79 -17.68
CA GLY A 15 7.77 -4.82 -18.31
C GLY A 15 7.42 -6.02 -17.42
N GLN A 16 7.84 -6.02 -16.16
CA GLN A 16 7.59 -7.13 -15.22
C GLN A 16 6.37 -6.90 -14.30
N LEU A 17 5.85 -5.68 -14.27
CA LEU A 17 4.79 -5.26 -13.35
C LEU A 17 3.56 -4.77 -14.12
N ALA A 18 2.38 -5.31 -13.78
CA ALA A 18 1.11 -4.86 -14.37
C ALA A 18 0.61 -3.53 -13.78
N SER A 19 0.96 -3.25 -12.52
CA SER A 19 0.61 -2.04 -11.79
C SER A 19 1.59 -1.79 -10.66
N ALA A 20 1.84 -0.52 -10.30
CA ALA A 20 2.71 -0.18 -9.18
C ALA A 20 2.30 1.14 -8.52
N ALA A 21 2.59 1.28 -7.24
CA ALA A 21 2.44 2.52 -6.48
C ALA A 21 3.59 2.69 -5.49
N ILE A 22 3.93 3.94 -5.21
CA ILE A 22 4.85 4.34 -4.16
C ILE A 22 4.02 4.94 -3.04
N VAL A 23 4.25 4.47 -1.82
CA VAL A 23 3.54 4.91 -0.62
C VAL A 23 4.56 5.48 0.36
N ASP A 24 4.24 6.66 0.88
CA ASP A 24 5.00 7.27 1.96
C ASP A 24 4.55 6.66 3.28
N LEU A 25 5.48 5.95 3.93
CA LEU A 25 5.25 5.29 5.21
C LEU A 25 5.17 6.27 6.39
N SER A 26 5.73 7.48 6.26
CA SER A 26 5.64 8.52 7.29
C SER A 26 4.29 9.24 7.26
N ALA A 27 3.72 9.40 6.06
CA ALA A 27 2.45 10.07 5.84
C ALA A 27 1.26 9.09 5.70
N GLY A 28 1.51 7.79 5.59
CA GLY A 28 0.48 6.77 5.37
C GLY A 28 -0.30 6.95 4.07
N SER A 29 0.28 7.59 3.06
CA SER A 29 -0.45 8.01 1.85
C SER A 29 0.28 7.64 0.56
N VAL A 30 -0.48 7.38 -0.50
CA VAL A 30 0.05 7.06 -1.84
C VAL A 30 0.67 8.30 -2.45
N SER A 31 1.98 8.30 -2.66
CA SER A 31 2.74 9.43 -3.23
C SER A 31 2.76 9.42 -4.76
N ALA A 32 2.67 8.24 -5.38
CA ALA A 32 2.55 8.08 -6.82
C ALA A 32 1.95 6.71 -7.15
N GLN A 33 1.21 6.59 -8.24
CA GLN A 33 0.61 5.32 -8.67
C GLN A 33 0.48 5.26 -10.19
N SER A 34 0.51 4.05 -10.76
CA SER A 34 0.29 3.86 -12.18
C SER A 34 -1.18 4.10 -12.54
N SER A 35 -1.46 4.40 -13.81
CA SER A 35 -2.84 4.52 -14.30
C SER A 35 -3.64 3.23 -14.12
N SER A 36 -2.98 2.08 -14.28
CA SER A 36 -3.52 0.73 -14.10
C SER A 36 -3.55 0.26 -12.64
N PHE A 37 -3.02 1.05 -11.70
CA PHE A 37 -3.16 0.74 -10.28
C PHE A 37 -4.64 0.78 -9.91
N PRO A 38 -5.19 -0.18 -9.15
CA PRO A 38 -6.62 -0.26 -8.89
C PRO A 38 -7.19 1.07 -8.38
N LYS A 39 -8.08 1.67 -9.18
CA LYS A 39 -8.80 2.90 -8.83
C LYS A 39 -10.26 2.53 -8.57
N GLY A 40 -10.60 2.23 -7.32
CA GLY A 40 -11.96 1.82 -6.95
C GLY A 40 -12.01 1.15 -5.58
N ALA A 41 -13.13 0.51 -5.27
CA ALA A 41 -13.36 -0.16 -3.99
C ALA A 41 -12.51 -1.44 -3.80
N LEU A 42 -11.68 -1.80 -4.80
CA LEU A 42 -10.50 -2.63 -4.62
C LEU A 42 -9.31 -1.76 -4.21
N GLY A 43 -8.86 -1.89 -2.97
CA GLY A 43 -7.76 -1.09 -2.45
C GLY A 43 -6.77 -1.91 -1.61
N VAL A 44 -5.62 -1.30 -1.35
CA VAL A 44 -4.58 -1.87 -0.49
C VAL A 44 -4.41 -0.97 0.72
N CYS A 45 -4.39 -1.55 1.90
CA CYS A 45 -4.02 -0.90 3.15
C CYS A 45 -2.74 -1.56 3.66
N MET A 46 -1.87 -0.76 4.27
CA MET A 46 -0.59 -1.23 4.77
C MET A 46 -0.32 -0.64 6.13
N ALA A 47 0.22 -1.46 7.03
CA ALA A 47 0.72 -1.00 8.32
C ALA A 47 2.12 -1.58 8.53
N LYS A 48 3.02 -0.74 9.04
CA LYS A 48 4.41 -1.09 9.29
C LYS A 48 4.60 -1.41 10.78
N THR A 49 5.30 -2.50 11.07
CA THR A 49 5.80 -2.84 12.41
C THR A 49 7.30 -2.58 12.50
N SER A 50 7.94 -2.97 13.61
CA SER A 50 9.39 -2.80 13.76
C SER A 50 10.18 -3.67 12.78
N THR A 51 9.69 -4.87 12.44
CA THR A 51 10.40 -5.83 11.58
C THR A 51 9.59 -6.29 10.35
N MET A 52 8.30 -5.98 10.28
CA MET A 52 7.40 -6.49 9.24
C MET A 52 6.59 -5.38 8.56
N LEU A 53 6.14 -5.68 7.34
CA LEU A 53 5.16 -4.88 6.61
C LEU A 53 3.91 -5.72 6.41
N ILE A 54 2.79 -5.25 6.94
CA ILE A 54 1.49 -5.88 6.77
C ILE A 54 0.82 -5.24 5.56
N ILE A 55 0.30 -6.08 4.66
CA ILE A 55 -0.39 -5.66 3.43
C ILE A 55 -1.76 -6.34 3.41
N GLY A 56 -2.82 -5.54 3.49
CA GLY A 56 -4.20 -5.99 3.34
C GLY A 56 -4.80 -5.52 2.02
N VAL A 57 -5.29 -6.46 1.21
CA VAL A 57 -6.05 -6.16 -0.02
C VAL A 57 -7.53 -6.33 0.29
N TYR A 58 -8.33 -5.29 0.09
CA TYR A 58 -9.77 -5.34 0.29
C TYR A 58 -10.50 -5.15 -1.04
N GLY A 59 -11.61 -5.89 -1.20
CA GLY A 59 -12.48 -5.81 -2.38
C GLY A 59 -13.63 -4.83 -2.20
N GLU A 60 -14.45 -4.70 -3.26
CA GLU A 60 -15.38 -3.59 -3.43
C GLU A 60 -16.48 -3.45 -2.37
N GLN A 61 -16.73 -4.52 -1.61
CA GLN A 61 -17.72 -4.53 -0.53
C GLN A 61 -17.19 -3.96 0.80
N ASN A 62 -15.88 -3.73 0.89
CA ASN A 62 -15.23 -3.28 2.12
C ASN A 62 -14.78 -1.83 2.00
N GLN A 63 -15.10 -1.03 3.01
CA GLN A 63 -14.63 0.35 3.08
C GLN A 63 -13.14 0.41 3.44
N PRO A 64 -12.40 1.38 2.87
CA PRO A 64 -10.98 1.58 3.17
C PRO A 64 -10.69 1.70 4.68
N GLY A 65 -11.53 2.43 5.43
CA GLY A 65 -11.35 2.62 6.87
C GLY A 65 -11.48 1.32 7.69
N ASN A 66 -12.41 0.45 7.30
CA ASN A 66 -12.60 -0.84 7.98
C ASN A 66 -11.41 -1.78 7.71
N ALA A 67 -10.94 -1.82 6.46
CA ALA A 67 -9.78 -2.61 6.09
C ALA A 67 -8.50 -2.12 6.79
N ALA A 68 -8.28 -0.80 6.81
CA ALA A 68 -7.16 -0.18 7.53
C ALA A 68 -7.20 -0.52 9.02
N THR A 69 -8.36 -0.42 9.67
CA THR A 69 -8.52 -0.76 11.10
C THR A 69 -8.11 -2.20 11.40
N VAL A 70 -8.41 -3.15 10.52
CA VAL A 70 -8.03 -4.57 10.72
C VAL A 70 -6.51 -4.74 10.60
N VAL A 71 -5.91 -4.11 9.60
CA VAL A 71 -4.46 -4.17 9.35
C VAL A 71 -3.67 -3.47 10.47
N GLU A 72 -4.15 -2.31 10.93
CA GLU A 72 -3.56 -1.56 12.05
C GLU A 72 -3.65 -2.34 13.36
N LYS A 73 -4.80 -2.93 13.70
CA LYS A 73 -4.93 -3.76 14.91
C LYS A 73 -3.93 -4.91 14.94
N LEU A 74 -3.68 -5.54 13.79
CA LEU A 74 -2.67 -6.59 13.70
C LEU A 74 -1.25 -6.01 13.83
N ALA A 75 -0.99 -4.85 13.25
CA ALA A 75 0.30 -4.18 13.39
C ALA A 75 0.60 -3.79 14.83
N ASP A 76 -0.37 -3.19 15.54
CA ASP A 76 -0.24 -2.83 16.95
C ASP A 76 0.05 -4.07 17.80
N TYR A 77 -0.69 -5.15 17.58
CA TYR A 77 -0.45 -6.42 18.27
C TYR A 77 0.98 -6.96 18.02
N LEU A 78 1.44 -6.92 16.78
CA LEU A 78 2.80 -7.39 16.44
C LEU A 78 3.87 -6.51 17.09
N VAL A 79 3.70 -5.19 17.07
CA VAL A 79 4.61 -4.24 17.72
C VAL A 79 4.66 -4.47 19.23
N GLU A 80 3.51 -4.67 19.89
CA GLU A 80 3.44 -4.98 21.32
C GLU A 80 4.15 -6.29 21.69
N ASN A 81 4.19 -7.25 20.77
CA ASN A 81 4.88 -8.53 20.97
C ASN A 81 6.32 -8.54 20.45
N GLY A 82 6.86 -7.37 20.06
CA GLY A 82 8.27 -7.21 19.65
C GLY A 82 8.57 -7.59 18.21
N TYR A 83 7.57 -7.56 17.32
CA TYR A 83 7.69 -7.81 15.87
C TYR A 83 7.54 -6.54 15.03
#